data_AF-A0A0A6Y048-F1
#
_entry.id   AF-A0A0A6Y048-F1
#
_cell.length_a   1.000
_cell.length_b   1.000
_cell.length_c   1.000
_cell.angle_alpha   90.00
_cell.angle_beta   90.00
_cell.angle_gamma   90.00
#
_symmetry.space_group_name_H-M   'P 1'
#
loop_
_entity.id
_entity.type
_entity.pdbx_description
1 polymer ?
#
loop_
_entity_poly.entity_id
_entity_poly.type
_entity_poly.pdbx_seq_one_letter_code
_entity_poly.pdbx_strand_id
1 'polypeptide(L)'
;MVEEDRIELLKEHSNKDENGEAIIINGKYDVIDMVAFNNDLKELYAEKVVIEGGDHREMIRTIKHTLKKFEDVEYEGQESEIYDYLCDQFKIDEEGEEE
;
A
#
# COMPACT_ATOMS: atom_id res chain seq x y z
N MET A 1 9.93 10.36 5.65
CA MET A 1 9.31 9.88 4.38
C MET A 1 9.80 8.47 4.12
N VAL A 2 9.05 7.61 3.39
CA VAL A 2 9.43 6.18 3.17
C VAL A 2 10.86 6.01 2.62
N GLU A 3 11.32 6.98 1.83
CA GLU A 3 12.68 7.02 1.30
C GLU A 3 13.75 7.20 2.40
N GLU A 4 13.47 7.98 3.44
CA GLU A 4 14.38 8.22 4.58
C GLU A 4 14.47 6.95 5.45
N ASP A 5 13.32 6.36 5.77
CA ASP A 5 13.21 5.10 6.53
C ASP A 5 13.96 3.96 5.81
N ARG A 6 13.85 3.90 4.47
CA ARG A 6 14.58 2.96 3.63
C ARG A 6 16.10 3.19 3.64
N ILE A 7 16.54 4.44 3.66
CA ILE A 7 17.97 4.78 3.75
C ILE A 7 18.53 4.37 5.11
N GLU A 8 17.77 4.51 6.19
CA GLU A 8 18.17 4.05 7.53
C GLU A 8 18.31 2.53 7.57
N LEU A 9 17.35 1.78 7.04
CA LEU A 9 17.45 0.32 6.90
C LEU A 9 18.68 -0.10 6.08
N LEU A 10 18.96 0.59 4.97
CA LEU A 10 20.16 0.33 4.17
C LEU A 10 21.43 0.54 5.00
N LYS A 11 21.49 1.59 5.82
CA LYS A 11 22.63 1.83 6.69
C LYS A 11 22.75 0.74 7.76
N GLU A 12 21.66 0.37 8.41
CA GLU A 12 21.64 -0.64 9.48
C GLU A 12 22.16 -2.00 9.01
N HIS A 13 21.71 -2.45 7.84
CA HIS A 13 22.06 -3.75 7.27
C HIS A 13 23.40 -3.74 6.50
N SER A 14 24.12 -2.62 6.49
CA SER A 14 25.41 -2.48 5.80
C SER A 14 26.61 -2.63 6.71
N ASN A 15 27.73 -3.06 6.11
CA ASN A 15 29.03 -2.97 6.77
C ASN A 15 29.31 -1.54 7.20
N LYS A 16 29.92 -1.40 8.37
CA LYS A 16 30.30 -0.11 8.94
C LYS A 16 31.80 0.10 8.79
N ASP A 17 32.18 1.34 8.50
CA ASP A 17 33.57 1.78 8.53
C ASP A 17 34.04 2.06 9.98
N GLU A 18 35.28 2.51 10.12
CA GLU A 18 35.90 2.81 11.42
C GLU A 18 35.20 3.95 12.19
N ASN A 19 34.39 4.76 11.50
CA ASN A 19 33.60 5.84 12.11
C ASN A 19 32.18 5.40 12.47
N GLY A 20 31.81 4.15 12.16
CA GLY A 20 30.46 3.62 12.34
C GLY A 20 29.49 3.95 11.21
N GLU A 21 29.98 4.50 10.09
CA GLU A 21 29.17 4.87 8.93
C GLU A 21 29.06 3.72 7.93
N ALA A 22 27.96 3.66 7.19
CA ALA A 22 27.74 2.58 6.23
C ALA A 22 28.73 2.66 5.05
N ILE A 23 29.36 1.54 4.71
CA ILE A 23 30.29 1.44 3.59
C ILE A 23 29.50 1.48 2.27
N ILE A 24 29.98 2.28 1.32
CA ILE A 24 29.42 2.39 -0.03
C ILE A 24 30.47 1.93 -1.05
N ILE A 25 30.14 0.88 -1.81
CA ILE A 25 30.98 0.33 -2.88
C ILE A 25 30.29 0.58 -4.22
N ASN A 26 30.97 1.26 -5.14
CA ASN A 26 30.45 1.59 -6.47
C ASN A 26 29.09 2.31 -6.44
N GLY A 27 28.89 3.21 -5.47
CA GLY A 27 27.65 3.97 -5.30
C GLY A 27 26.48 3.16 -4.74
N LYS A 28 26.73 1.95 -4.23
CA LYS A 28 25.75 1.10 -3.54
C LYS A 28 26.21 0.78 -2.13
N TYR A 29 25.28 0.71 -1.20
CA TYR A 29 25.55 0.24 0.15
C TYR A 29 26.06 -1.21 0.13
N ASP A 30 27.10 -1.48 0.91
CA ASP A 30 27.65 -2.82 1.09
C ASP A 30 26.83 -3.59 2.13
N VAL A 31 25.64 -4.02 1.71
CA VAL A 31 24.66 -4.71 2.55
C VAL A 31 25.19 -6.10 2.91
N ILE A 32 25.38 -6.35 4.21
CA ILE A 32 25.85 -7.64 4.75
C ILE A 32 24.76 -8.69 4.61
N ASP A 33 23.55 -8.33 5.02
CA ASP A 33 22.41 -9.23 5.06
C ASP A 33 21.27 -8.70 4.19
N MET A 34 21.33 -9.07 2.92
CA MET A 34 20.26 -8.76 1.97
C MET A 34 18.93 -9.42 2.34
N VAL A 35 18.92 -10.52 3.07
CA VAL A 35 17.68 -11.22 3.44
C VAL A 35 16.99 -10.45 4.56
N ALA A 36 17.72 -10.10 5.63
CA ALA A 36 17.21 -9.28 6.71
C ALA A 36 16.72 -7.91 6.21
N PHE A 37 17.53 -7.24 5.38
CA PHE A 37 17.13 -5.98 4.75
C PHE A 37 15.81 -6.09 3.96
N ASN A 38 15.65 -7.14 3.15
CA ASN A 38 14.41 -7.33 2.38
C ASN A 38 13.19 -7.66 3.26
N ASN A 39 13.39 -8.31 4.40
CA ASN A 39 12.30 -8.58 5.35
C ASN A 39 11.85 -7.29 6.03
N ASP A 40 12.78 -6.51 6.57
CA ASP A 40 12.46 -5.25 7.24
C ASP A 40 11.89 -4.22 6.27
N LEU A 41 12.36 -4.20 5.02
CA LEU A 41 11.80 -3.36 3.97
C LEU A 41 10.36 -3.76 3.62
N LYS A 42 10.05 -5.06 3.58
CA LYS A 42 8.67 -5.54 3.39
C LYS A 42 7.78 -5.15 4.56
N GLU A 43 8.27 -5.27 5.78
CA GLU A 43 7.54 -4.87 6.98
C GLU A 43 7.25 -3.37 6.97
N LEU A 44 8.25 -2.53 6.69
CA LEU A 44 8.09 -1.08 6.55
C LEU A 44 7.04 -0.71 5.51
N TYR A 45 7.07 -1.34 4.32
CA TYR A 45 6.08 -1.09 3.29
C TYR A 45 4.69 -1.61 3.69
N ALA A 46 4.60 -2.78 4.31
CA ALA A 46 3.33 -3.32 4.79
C ALA A 46 2.71 -2.42 5.88
N GLU A 47 3.51 -1.96 6.83
CA GLU A 47 3.08 -1.03 7.88
C GLU A 47 2.60 0.29 7.27
N LYS A 48 3.35 0.90 6.35
CA LYS A 48 2.92 2.12 5.64
C LYS A 48 1.65 1.90 4.83
N VAL A 49 1.55 0.80 4.11
CA VAL A 49 0.33 0.43 3.35
C VAL A 49 -0.85 0.17 4.28
N VAL A 50 -0.62 -0.34 5.49
CA VAL A 50 -1.67 -0.52 6.51
C VAL A 50 -2.07 0.83 7.12
N ILE A 51 -1.13 1.73 7.37
CA ILE A 51 -1.40 3.07 7.92
C ILE A 51 -2.15 3.93 6.89
N GLU A 52 -1.68 3.98 5.64
CA GLU A 52 -2.32 4.74 4.57
C GLU A 52 -3.60 4.05 4.08
N GLY A 53 -3.59 2.72 3.95
CA GLY A 53 -4.73 1.92 3.51
C GLY A 53 -5.81 1.74 4.56
N GLY A 54 -5.54 1.96 5.85
CA GLY A 54 -6.53 1.84 6.93
C GLY A 54 -7.69 2.83 6.78
N ASP A 55 -7.38 4.09 6.53
CA ASP A 55 -8.36 5.16 6.31
C ASP A 55 -9.10 4.97 4.98
N HIS A 56 -8.35 4.59 3.92
CA HIS A 56 -8.94 4.31 2.62
C HIS A 56 -9.84 3.07 2.62
N ARG A 57 -9.57 2.05 3.45
CA ARG A 57 -10.42 0.86 3.57
C ARG A 57 -11.79 1.18 4.17
N GLU A 58 -11.85 1.99 5.23
CA GLU A 58 -13.14 2.42 5.80
C GLU A 58 -13.93 3.29 4.83
N MET A 59 -13.25 4.19 4.12
CA MET A 59 -13.84 5.00 3.07
C MET A 59 -14.39 4.15 1.92
N ILE A 60 -13.60 3.21 1.40
CA ILE A 60 -14.00 2.28 0.33
C ILE A 60 -15.20 1.46 0.79
N ARG A 61 -15.18 0.89 2.00
CA ARG A 61 -16.33 0.15 2.56
C ARG A 61 -17.59 1.00 2.65
N THR A 62 -17.45 2.27 3.07
CA THR A 62 -18.58 3.20 3.15
C THR A 62 -19.16 3.51 1.77
N ILE A 63 -18.30 3.72 0.77
CA ILE A 63 -18.72 3.92 -0.62
C ILE A 63 -19.44 2.68 -1.15
N LYS A 64 -18.87 1.48 -0.93
CA LYS A 64 -19.51 0.22 -1.34
C LYS A 64 -20.89 0.04 -0.72
N HIS A 65 -20.99 0.25 0.59
CA HIS A 65 -22.26 0.16 1.31
C HIS A 65 -23.29 1.17 0.81
N THR A 66 -22.83 2.38 0.49
CA THR A 66 -23.70 3.43 -0.05
C THR A 66 -24.22 3.05 -1.42
N LEU A 67 -23.36 2.61 -2.34
CA LEU A 67 -23.78 2.17 -3.69
C LEU A 67 -24.80 1.04 -3.61
N LYS A 68 -24.54 0.00 -2.80
CA LYS A 68 -25.50 -1.10 -2.56
C LYS A 68 -26.85 -0.62 -2.05
N LYS A 69 -26.89 0.36 -1.15
CA LYS A 69 -28.15 0.91 -0.62
C LYS A 69 -29.03 1.53 -1.72
N PHE A 70 -28.43 1.96 -2.82
CA PHE A 70 -29.13 2.58 -3.94
C PHE A 70 -29.31 1.63 -5.13
N GLU A 71 -29.06 0.32 -4.97
CA GLU A 71 -29.20 -0.68 -6.04
C GLU A 71 -30.62 -0.76 -6.61
N ASP A 72 -31.63 -0.48 -5.79
CA ASP A 72 -33.04 -0.50 -6.18
C ASP A 72 -33.52 0.81 -6.84
N VAL A 73 -32.62 1.79 -7.04
CA VAL A 73 -32.97 3.05 -7.70
C VAL A 73 -32.88 2.87 -9.22
N GLU A 74 -33.96 3.23 -9.92
CA GLU A 74 -33.93 3.31 -11.37
C GLU A 74 -33.18 4.57 -11.81
N TYR A 75 -32.02 4.36 -12.44
CA TYR A 75 -31.22 5.40 -13.08
C TYR A 75 -31.42 5.36 -14.60
N GLU A 76 -31.42 6.53 -15.24
CA GLU A 76 -31.55 6.63 -16.70
C GLU A 76 -30.45 7.50 -17.30
N GLY A 77 -30.11 7.22 -18.55
CA GLY A 77 -29.13 8.00 -19.31
C GLY A 77 -27.76 8.04 -18.62
N GLN A 78 -27.20 9.24 -18.49
CA GLN A 78 -25.84 9.44 -17.95
C GLN A 78 -25.72 8.99 -16.48
N GLU A 79 -26.80 9.07 -15.70
CA GLU A 79 -26.77 8.65 -14.29
C GLU A 79 -26.58 7.14 -14.16
N SER A 80 -27.18 6.35 -15.06
CA SER A 80 -26.98 4.90 -15.13
C SER A 80 -25.54 4.56 -15.47
N GLU A 81 -24.97 5.22 -16.50
CA GLU A 81 -23.57 4.97 -16.91
C GLU A 81 -22.57 5.29 -15.79
N ILE A 82 -22.83 6.36 -15.03
CA ILE A 82 -22.00 6.74 -13.88
C ILE A 82 -22.14 5.71 -12.76
N TYR A 83 -23.36 5.27 -12.46
CA TYR A 83 -23.62 4.28 -11.42
C TYR A 83 -22.92 2.96 -11.74
N ASP A 84 -23.09 2.44 -12.96
CA ASP A 84 -22.44 1.20 -13.42
C ASP A 84 -20.91 1.32 -13.35
N TYR A 85 -20.35 2.42 -13.82
CA TYR A 85 -18.91 2.68 -13.73
C TYR A 85 -18.40 2.67 -12.28
N LEU A 86 -19.15 3.29 -11.35
CA LEU A 86 -18.77 3.29 -9.94
C LEU A 86 -18.85 1.89 -9.34
N CYS A 87 -19.90 1.12 -9.66
CA CYS A 87 -20.03 -0.27 -9.21
C CYS A 87 -18.86 -1.15 -9.69
N ASP A 88 -18.43 -0.98 -10.94
CA ASP A 88 -17.28 -1.67 -11.53
C ASP A 88 -15.95 -1.26 -10.86
N GLN A 89 -15.70 0.06 -10.72
CA GLN A 89 -14.46 0.57 -10.11
C GLN A 89 -14.29 0.08 -8.67
N PHE A 90 -15.38 0.02 -7.92
CA PHE A 90 -15.36 -0.41 -6.53
C PHE A 90 -15.62 -1.91 -6.36
N LYS A 91 -15.79 -2.68 -7.46
CA LYS A 91 -16.01 -4.13 -7.42
C LYS A 91 -17.11 -4.51 -6.42
N ILE A 92 -18.30 -3.92 -6.61
CA ILE A 92 -19.45 -4.12 -5.72
C ILE A 92 -19.97 -5.57 -5.79
N ASP A 93 -19.81 -6.20 -6.95
CA ASP A 93 -20.31 -7.55 -7.23
C ASP A 93 -19.31 -8.68 -6.91
N GLU A 94 -18.05 -8.35 -6.58
CA GLU A 94 -17.01 -9.34 -6.22
C GLU A 94 -16.98 -9.68 -4.71
N GLU A 95 -18.05 -9.42 -3.96
CA GLU A 95 -18.14 -9.86 -2.55
C GLU A 95 -18.33 -11.38 -2.46
N GLY A 96 -17.22 -12.11 -2.52
CA GLY A 96 -17.19 -13.57 -2.37
C GLY A 96 -15.84 -14.22 -2.02
N GLU A 97 -14.72 -13.49 -2.01
CA GLU A 97 -13.41 -14.07 -1.68
C GLU A 97 -12.57 -13.13 -0.79
N GLU A 98 -12.94 -13.00 0.48
CA GLU A 98 -11.99 -12.65 1.54
C GLU A 98 -12.17 -13.69 2.67
N GLU A 99 -11.53 -14.86 2.52
CA GLU A 99 -11.23 -15.78 3.64
C GLU A 99 -9.90 -15.40 4.30
#